data_AF-W0V6B0-F1
#
_entry.id   AF-W0V6B0-F1
#
_cell.length_a   1.000
_cell.length_b   1.000
_cell.length_c   1.000
_cell.angle_alpha   90.00
_cell.angle_beta   90.00
_cell.angle_gamma   90.00
#
_symmetry.space_group_name_H-M   'P 1'
#
loop_
_entity.id
_entity.type
_entity.pdbx_description
1 polymer ?
#
loop_
_entity_poly.entity_id
_entity_poly.type
_entity_poly.pdbx_seq_one_letter_code
_entity_poly.pdbx_strand_id
1 'polypeptide(L)'
;MNLSSTSAKSWATVVTHSDAQAIIYRFVDAFHPDWDLSTQPDRIILAWKYQAENGMPSPAERERMEALEEILEPVVEEEGFATLALVSTGENLREWVYYTASGEEFFNRLNQALAIHPRFPIEIHSAPDPAWTTYERLRASVVK
;
A
#
# COMPACT_ATOMS: atom_id res chain seq x y z
N MET A 1 -9.31 4.13 -14.47
CA MET A 1 -9.92 4.19 -13.13
C MET A 1 -9.80 5.60 -12.61
N ASN A 2 -10.91 6.18 -12.16
CA ASN A 2 -10.94 7.49 -11.53
C ASN A 2 -11.89 7.39 -10.34
N LEU A 3 -11.40 6.78 -9.26
CA LEU A 3 -11.99 6.93 -7.94
C LEU A 3 -11.11 8.00 -7.28
N SER A 4 -11.68 9.18 -7.07
CA SER A 4 -11.04 10.20 -6.24
C SER A 4 -10.91 9.61 -4.84
N SER A 5 -9.71 9.17 -4.47
CA SER A 5 -9.38 8.77 -3.10
C SER A 5 -9.71 9.93 -2.16
N THR A 6 -10.33 9.63 -1.01
CA THR A 6 -10.70 10.64 0.00
C THR A 6 -9.48 11.43 0.48
N SER A 7 -8.31 10.79 0.51
CA SER A 7 -7.06 11.36 1.04
C SER A 7 -6.13 11.88 -0.06
N ALA A 8 -5.95 11.12 -1.14
CA ALA A 8 -4.96 11.43 -2.17
C ALA A 8 -5.53 12.35 -3.28
N LYS A 9 -4.93 13.52 -3.45
CA LYS A 9 -5.22 14.45 -4.55
C LYS A 9 -4.55 14.02 -5.86
N SER A 10 -3.33 13.48 -5.78
CA SER A 10 -2.61 12.95 -6.93
C SER A 10 -1.71 11.80 -6.53
N TRP A 11 -1.38 10.96 -7.50
CA TRP A 11 -0.47 9.83 -7.38
C TRP A 11 0.72 10.02 -8.31
N ALA A 12 1.89 9.57 -7.89
CA ALA A 12 3.07 9.47 -8.74
C ALA A 12 3.50 8.00 -8.87
N THR A 13 4.23 7.72 -9.95
CA THR A 13 4.91 6.44 -10.15
C THR A 13 6.35 6.70 -10.52
N VAL A 14 7.28 6.06 -9.81
CA VAL A 14 8.72 6.14 -10.04
C VAL A 14 9.26 4.72 -10.19
N VAL A 15 10.17 4.53 -11.15
CA VAL A 15 10.92 3.28 -11.30
C VAL A 15 12.36 3.54 -10.91
N THR A 16 12.81 2.89 -9.84
CA THR A 16 14.23 2.87 -9.48
C THR A 16 14.87 1.59 -10.03
N HIS A 17 16.17 1.65 -10.26
CA HIS A 17 16.95 0.52 -10.72
C HIS A 17 18.07 0.26 -9.70
N SER A 18 18.18 -0.98 -9.23
CA SER A 18 19.40 -1.54 -8.64
C SER A 18 20.22 -2.23 -9.75
N ASP A 19 21.46 -2.62 -9.48
CA ASP A 19 22.43 -3.11 -10.49
C ASP A 19 21.92 -4.26 -11.40
N ALA A 20 20.83 -4.95 -11.03
CA ALA A 20 20.21 -5.99 -11.85
C ALA A 20 18.67 -6.02 -11.89
N GLN A 21 17.97 -5.21 -11.07
CA GLN A 21 16.51 -5.31 -10.91
C GLN A 21 15.86 -3.93 -10.77
N ALA A 22 14.60 -3.82 -11.17
CA ALA A 22 13.81 -2.59 -11.04
C ALA A 22 12.86 -2.70 -9.85
N ILE A 23 12.61 -1.57 -9.18
CA ILE A 23 11.51 -1.43 -8.22
C ILE A 23 10.60 -0.31 -8.72
N ILE A 24 9.32 -0.64 -8.85
CA ILE A 24 8.26 0.29 -9.16
C ILE A 24 7.64 0.77 -7.86
N TYR A 25 7.65 2.07 -7.63
CA TYR A 25 6.94 2.73 -6.54
C TYR A 25 5.74 3.48 -7.08
N ARG A 26 4.57 3.23 -6.52
CA ARG A 26 3.37 4.07 -6.67
C ARG A 26 3.03 4.65 -5.32
N PHE A 27 2.91 5.96 -5.21
CA PHE A 27 2.68 6.62 -3.93
C PHE A 27 1.83 7.88 -4.10
N VAL A 28 1.19 8.30 -3.02
CA VAL A 28 0.44 9.56 -2.99
C VAL A 28 1.43 10.70 -3.22
N ASP A 29 1.31 11.46 -4.30
CA ASP A 29 2.24 12.56 -4.54
C ASP A 29 1.84 13.82 -3.76
N ALA A 30 0.52 14.06 -3.70
CA ALA A 30 -0.08 15.12 -2.92
C ALA A 30 -1.38 14.62 -2.28
N PHE A 31 -1.56 14.93 -1.00
CA PHE A 31 -2.83 14.79 -0.31
C PHE A 31 -3.75 15.98 -0.62
N HIS A 32 -5.05 15.81 -0.35
CA HIS A 32 -5.95 16.96 -0.28
C HIS A 32 -5.48 17.96 0.78
N PRO A 33 -5.59 19.30 0.56
CA PRO A 33 -5.10 20.30 1.51
C PRO A 33 -5.69 20.19 2.92
N ASP A 34 -6.93 19.71 3.01
CA ASP A 34 -7.66 19.55 4.27
C ASP A 34 -7.48 18.15 4.89
N TRP A 35 -6.59 17.32 4.30
CA TRP A 35 -6.31 15.99 4.81
C TRP A 35 -5.36 16.04 6.00
N ASP A 36 -5.85 15.62 7.17
CA ASP A 36 -5.07 15.59 8.40
C ASP A 36 -4.45 14.20 8.61
N LEU A 37 -3.15 14.08 8.30
CA LEU A 37 -2.37 12.85 8.50
C LEU A 37 -2.36 12.37 9.96
N SER A 38 -2.53 13.26 10.93
CA SER A 38 -2.50 12.90 12.36
C SER A 38 -3.70 12.05 12.78
N THR A 39 -4.76 12.01 11.97
CA THR A 39 -5.95 11.17 12.19
C THR A 39 -5.68 9.68 11.94
N GLN A 40 -4.55 9.33 11.31
CA GLN A 40 -4.17 7.97 10.95
C GLN A 40 -2.79 7.60 11.51
N PRO A 41 -2.67 7.35 12.82
CA PRO A 41 -1.38 7.22 13.49
C PRO A 41 -0.72 5.83 13.35
N ASP A 42 -1.47 4.82 12.92
CA ASP A 42 -0.99 3.44 12.85
C ASP A 42 -0.60 3.11 11.41
N ARG A 43 0.63 2.60 11.22
CA ARG A 43 1.11 2.10 9.94
C ARG A 43 0.91 0.60 9.85
N ILE A 44 0.30 0.14 8.75
CA ILE A 44 0.14 -1.27 8.40
C ILE A 44 0.87 -1.53 7.08
N ILE A 45 1.71 -2.55 7.05
CA ILE A 45 2.42 -3.00 5.84
C ILE A 45 1.93 -4.41 5.53
N LEU A 46 1.33 -4.57 4.35
CA LEU A 46 1.05 -5.89 3.78
C LEU A 46 2.20 -6.23 2.84
N ALA A 47 2.85 -7.36 3.05
CA ALA A 47 4.00 -7.82 2.28
C ALA A 47 3.67 -9.15 1.57
N TRP A 48 3.84 -9.19 0.26
CA TRP A 48 3.63 -10.38 -0.56
C TRP A 48 4.92 -10.76 -1.26
N LYS A 49 5.55 -11.84 -0.80
CA LYS A 49 6.74 -12.42 -1.42
C LYS A 49 6.35 -13.36 -2.56
N TYR A 50 7.02 -13.26 -3.68
CA TYR A 50 6.82 -14.12 -4.85
C TYR A 50 8.17 -14.59 -5.40
N GLN A 51 8.15 -15.42 -6.45
CA GLN A 51 9.36 -15.87 -7.12
C GLN A 51 9.34 -15.43 -8.58
N ALA A 52 10.38 -14.70 -8.99
CA ALA A 52 10.56 -14.21 -10.34
C ALA A 52 12.05 -14.08 -10.70
N GLU A 53 12.40 -14.40 -11.94
CA GLU A 53 13.79 -14.29 -12.42
C GLU A 53 14.27 -12.82 -12.48
N ASN A 54 13.39 -11.91 -12.89
CA ASN A 54 13.69 -10.48 -13.05
C ASN A 54 13.24 -9.63 -11.86
N GLY A 55 12.80 -10.26 -10.76
CA GLY A 55 12.28 -9.58 -9.58
C GLY A 55 10.88 -8.97 -9.75
N MET A 56 10.21 -9.13 -10.90
CA MET A 56 8.85 -8.61 -11.16
C MET A 56 7.82 -9.74 -11.20
N PRO A 57 6.58 -9.53 -10.70
CA PRO A 57 5.59 -10.59 -10.65
C PRO A 57 5.18 -11.03 -12.07
N SER A 58 4.86 -12.31 -12.23
CA SER A 58 4.23 -12.81 -13.46
C SER A 58 2.86 -12.15 -13.66
N PRO A 59 2.31 -12.14 -14.89
CA PRO A 59 0.97 -11.59 -15.12
C PRO A 59 -0.11 -12.19 -14.21
N ALA A 60 -0.11 -13.51 -14.03
CA ALA A 60 -1.06 -14.20 -13.15
C ALA A 60 -0.88 -13.84 -11.67
N GLU A 61 0.37 -13.68 -11.20
CA GLU A 61 0.60 -13.26 -9.82
C GLU A 61 0.20 -11.79 -9.61
N ARG A 62 0.47 -10.92 -10.59
CA ARG A 62 0.03 -9.53 -10.59
C ARG A 62 -1.49 -9.40 -10.56
N GLU A 63 -2.23 -10.19 -11.33
CA GLU A 63 -3.70 -10.22 -11.30
C GLU A 63 -4.23 -10.57 -9.91
N ARG A 64 -3.59 -11.50 -9.20
CA ARG A 64 -3.98 -11.84 -7.81
C ARG A 64 -3.66 -10.71 -6.83
N MET A 65 -2.56 -9.98 -7.03
CA MET A 65 -2.20 -8.81 -6.22
C MET A 65 -3.15 -7.64 -6.47
N GLU A 66 -3.58 -7.44 -7.71
CA GLU A 66 -4.60 -6.45 -8.08
C GLU A 66 -5.95 -6.82 -7.44
N ALA A 67 -6.35 -8.09 -7.49
CA ALA A 67 -7.56 -8.56 -6.81
C ALA A 67 -7.54 -8.32 -5.29
N LEU A 68 -6.39 -8.52 -4.63
CA LEU A 68 -6.26 -8.18 -3.20
C LEU A 68 -6.52 -6.69 -2.95
N GLU A 69 -5.96 -5.82 -3.79
CA GLU A 69 -6.12 -4.38 -3.67
C GLU A 69 -7.58 -3.96 -3.91
N GLU A 70 -8.22 -4.48 -4.96
CA GLU A 70 -9.63 -4.22 -5.28
C GLU A 70 -10.61 -4.69 -4.18
N ILE A 71 -10.28 -5.78 -3.48
CA ILE A 71 -11.08 -6.26 -2.34
C ILE A 71 -10.94 -5.33 -1.13
N LEU A 72 -9.74 -4.82 -0.87
CA LEU A 72 -9.44 -4.05 0.34
C LEU A 72 -9.83 -2.58 0.22
N GLU A 73 -9.58 -1.93 -0.92
CA GLU A 73 -9.84 -0.50 -1.15
C GLU A 73 -11.21 -0.04 -0.60
N PRO A 74 -12.36 -0.63 -0.99
CA PRO A 74 -13.67 -0.12 -0.57
C PRO A 74 -13.97 -0.32 0.92
N VAL A 75 -13.28 -1.24 1.61
CA VAL A 75 -13.58 -1.57 3.02
C VAL A 75 -12.62 -0.87 3.98
N VAL A 76 -11.33 -0.76 3.63
CA VAL A 76 -10.33 -0.15 4.51
C VAL A 76 -10.22 1.36 4.31
N GLU A 77 -10.54 1.89 3.13
CA GLU A 77 -10.48 3.34 2.87
C GLU A 77 -11.83 4.05 3.06
N GLU A 78 -12.87 3.31 3.45
CA GLU A 78 -14.22 3.84 3.71
C GLU A 78 -14.17 5.04 4.66
N GLU A 79 -14.81 6.14 4.26
CA GLU A 79 -14.88 7.40 5.02
C GLU A 79 -13.52 7.96 5.48
N GLY A 80 -12.43 7.58 4.80
CA GLY A 80 -11.09 8.03 5.18
C GLY A 80 -10.53 7.30 6.41
N PHE A 81 -11.05 6.13 6.75
CA PHE A 81 -10.57 5.32 7.87
C PHE A 81 -9.08 4.93 7.73
N ALA A 82 -8.69 4.48 6.55
CA ALA A 82 -7.29 4.25 6.18
C ALA A 82 -6.95 4.90 4.83
N THR A 83 -5.65 5.07 4.59
CA THR A 83 -5.10 5.55 3.32
C THR A 83 -4.04 4.58 2.85
N LEU A 84 -4.17 4.04 1.63
CA LEU A 84 -3.02 3.46 0.93
C LEU A 84 -2.06 4.60 0.56
N ALA A 85 -0.93 4.68 1.24
CA ALA A 85 0.04 5.75 1.02
C ALA A 85 1.05 5.38 -0.07
N LEU A 86 1.41 4.09 -0.15
CA LEU A 86 2.46 3.61 -1.03
C LEU A 86 2.31 2.14 -1.38
N VAL A 87 2.67 1.80 -2.62
CA VAL A 87 2.90 0.44 -3.10
C VAL A 87 4.29 0.36 -3.73
N SER A 88 5.08 -0.63 -3.32
CA SER A 88 6.37 -0.98 -3.96
C SER A 88 6.24 -2.34 -4.65
N THR A 89 6.85 -2.52 -5.82
CA THR A 89 6.88 -3.82 -6.52
C THR A 89 8.21 -4.00 -7.22
N GLY A 90 8.95 -5.01 -6.80
CA GLY A 90 10.26 -5.35 -7.36
C GLY A 90 10.99 -6.29 -6.41
N GLU A 91 12.16 -6.77 -6.81
CA GLU A 91 13.01 -7.62 -5.96
C GLU A 91 12.27 -8.81 -5.30
N ASN A 92 11.33 -9.44 -6.02
CA ASN A 92 10.53 -10.57 -5.52
C ASN A 92 9.57 -10.23 -4.36
N LEU A 93 9.26 -8.94 -4.18
CA LEU A 93 8.39 -8.43 -3.14
C LEU A 93 7.40 -7.41 -3.70
N ARG A 94 6.17 -7.42 -3.19
CA ARG A 94 5.23 -6.31 -3.29
C ARG A 94 4.79 -5.92 -1.90
N GLU A 95 4.86 -4.64 -1.57
CA GLU A 95 4.36 -4.10 -0.31
C GLU A 95 3.27 -3.07 -0.55
N TRP A 96 2.26 -3.07 0.32
CA TRP A 96 1.27 -2.01 0.44
C TRP A 96 1.41 -1.39 1.82
N VAL A 97 1.67 -0.08 1.86
CA VAL A 97 1.82 0.69 3.10
C VAL A 97 0.57 1.52 3.30
N TYR A 98 -0.23 1.10 4.28
CA TYR A 98 -1.41 1.82 4.74
C TYR A 98 -1.10 2.62 6.01
N TYR A 99 -1.79 3.73 6.17
CA TYR A 99 -1.95 4.42 7.45
C TYR A 99 -3.42 4.42 7.83
N THR A 100 -3.74 4.16 9.10
CA THR A 100 -5.12 3.96 9.57
C THR A 100 -5.35 4.64 10.92
N ALA A 101 -6.61 5.01 11.16
CA ALA A 101 -7.07 5.55 12.44
C ALA A 101 -6.99 4.54 13.60
N SER A 102 -7.06 3.24 13.29
CA SER A 102 -6.92 2.15 14.26
C SER A 102 -6.42 0.88 13.60
N GLY A 103 -5.27 0.35 14.05
CA GLY A 103 -4.74 -0.91 13.57
C GLY A 103 -5.65 -2.11 13.86
N GLU A 104 -6.32 -2.14 15.01
CA GLU A 104 -7.25 -3.21 15.38
C GLU A 104 -8.43 -3.28 14.41
N GLU A 105 -9.07 -2.13 14.16
CA GLU A 105 -10.22 -2.07 13.27
C GLU A 105 -9.84 -2.31 11.80
N PHE A 106 -8.63 -1.92 11.40
CA PHE A 106 -8.09 -2.30 10.09
C PHE A 106 -8.02 -3.81 9.92
N PHE A 107 -7.55 -4.54 10.94
CA PHE A 107 -7.51 -6.00 10.90
C PHE A 107 -8.90 -6.63 10.90
N ASN A 108 -9.87 -6.07 11.62
CA ASN A 108 -11.26 -6.55 11.57
C ASN A 108 -11.82 -6.45 10.14
N ARG A 109 -11.69 -5.28 9.50
CA ARG A 109 -12.14 -5.02 8.13
C ARG A 109 -11.43 -5.92 7.12
N LEU A 110 -10.10 -6.04 7.23
CA LEU A 110 -9.30 -6.92 6.38
C LEU A 110 -9.74 -8.39 6.51
N ASN A 111 -9.86 -8.90 7.74
CA ASN A 111 -10.25 -10.29 7.95
C ASN A 111 -11.66 -10.58 7.44
N GLN A 112 -12.61 -9.66 7.66
CA GLN A 112 -13.97 -9.79 7.17
C GLN A 112 -14.02 -9.80 5.64
N ALA A 113 -13.31 -8.87 5.00
CA ALA A 113 -13.28 -8.78 3.54
C ALA A 113 -12.62 -10.00 2.90
N LEU A 114 -11.54 -10.53 3.48
CA LEU A 114 -10.82 -11.68 2.92
C LEU A 114 -11.45 -13.04 3.25
N ALA A 115 -12.41 -13.11 4.19
CA ALA A 115 -12.97 -14.37 4.69
C ALA A 115 -13.62 -15.26 3.61
N ILE A 116 -14.19 -14.66 2.57
CA ILE A 116 -14.88 -15.37 1.48
C ILE A 116 -13.99 -15.65 0.26
N HIS A 117 -12.73 -15.20 0.30
CA HIS A 117 -11.80 -15.32 -0.82
C HIS A 117 -10.75 -16.41 -0.58
N PRO A 118 -10.11 -16.92 -1.65
CA PRO A 118 -8.92 -17.75 -1.51
C PRO A 118 -7.85 -17.03 -0.67
N ARG A 119 -7.09 -17.81 0.11
CA ARG A 119 -6.04 -17.24 0.96
C ARG A 119 -4.98 -16.53 0.11
N PHE A 120 -4.70 -15.29 0.47
CA PHE A 120 -3.58 -14.51 -0.05
C PHE A 120 -2.32 -14.78 0.79
N PRO A 121 -1.14 -14.92 0.17
CA PRO A 121 0.12 -15.20 0.88
C PRO A 121 0.76 -13.90 1.42
N ILE A 122 0.00 -13.14 2.21
CA ILE A 122 0.47 -11.87 2.78
C ILE A 122 1.04 -12.07 4.19
N GLU A 123 2.19 -11.48 4.43
CA GLU A 123 2.73 -11.17 5.75
C GLU A 123 2.25 -9.77 6.15
N ILE A 124 1.94 -9.56 7.42
CA ILE A 124 1.42 -8.27 7.90
C ILE A 124 2.29 -7.74 9.03
N HIS A 125 2.72 -6.49 8.90
CA HIS A 125 3.47 -5.78 9.93
C HIS A 125 2.72 -4.51 10.34
N SER A 126 2.56 -4.30 11.64
CA SER A 126 1.93 -3.08 12.17
C SER A 126 2.81 -2.40 13.19
N ALA A 127 2.88 -1.08 13.14
CA ALA A 127 3.55 -0.28 14.15
C ALA A 127 2.97 1.14 14.20
N PRO A 128 2.96 1.79 15.38
CA PRO A 128 2.67 3.22 15.46
C PRO A 128 3.67 4.03 14.62
N ASP A 129 3.18 5.01 13.89
CA ASP A 129 3.97 5.99 13.14
C ASP A 129 3.17 7.30 12.98
N PRO A 130 2.80 7.97 14.09
CA PRO A 130 1.89 9.12 14.07
C PRO A 130 2.42 10.32 13.29
N ALA A 131 3.73 10.38 13.06
CA ALA A 131 4.38 11.43 12.29
C ALA A 131 4.62 11.02 10.81
N TRP A 132 4.09 9.87 10.37
CA TRP A 132 4.21 9.37 9.00
C TRP A 132 5.66 9.29 8.51
N THR A 133 6.60 9.06 9.44
CA THR A 133 8.04 9.17 9.19
C THR A 133 8.55 8.11 8.21
N THR A 134 7.90 6.94 8.16
CA THR A 134 8.28 5.89 7.20
C THR A 134 7.89 6.28 5.79
N TYR A 135 6.65 6.76 5.59
CA TYR A 135 6.20 7.26 4.30
C TYR A 135 7.04 8.45 3.82
N GLU A 136 7.28 9.46 4.66
CA GLU A 136 8.05 10.65 4.27
C GLU A 136 9.49 10.31 3.89
N ARG A 137 10.16 9.44 4.67
CA ARG A 137 11.52 8.97 4.34
C ARG A 137 11.55 8.22 3.01
N LEU A 138 10.56 7.36 2.76
CA LEU A 138 10.50 6.59 1.53
C LEU A 138 10.25 7.53 0.34
N ARG A 139 9.25 8.41 0.43
CA ARG A 139 8.95 9.41 -0.60
C ARG A 139 10.17 10.26 -0.93
N ALA A 140 10.89 10.76 0.07
CA ALA A 140 12.13 11.52 -0.13
C ALA A 140 13.26 10.72 -0.79
N SER A 141 13.29 9.39 -0.62
CA SER A 141 14.31 8.52 -1.23
C SER A 141 14.06 8.23 -2.71
N VAL A 142 12.81 8.32 -3.17
CA VAL A 142 12.40 7.99 -4.54
C VAL A 142 12.12 9.22 -5.40
N VAL A 143 11.79 10.36 -4.80
CA VAL A 143 11.65 11.66 -5.47
C VAL A 143 13.00 12.38 -5.43
N LYS A 144 13.79 12.27 -6.50
CA LYS A 144 15.03 13.04 -6.69
C LYS A 144 14.79 14.27 -7.57
#